data_AF-A0A662KG37-F1
#
_entry.id   AF-A0A662KG37-F1
#
_cell.length_a   1.000
_cell.length_b   1.000
_cell.length_c   1.000
_cell.angle_alpha   90.00
_cell.angle_beta   90.00
_cell.angle_gamma   90.00
#
_symmetry.space_group_name_H-M   'P 1'
#
loop_
_entity.id
_entity.type
_entity.pdbx_description
1 polymer ?
#
loop_
_entity_poly.entity_id
_entity_poly.type
_entity_poly.pdbx_seq_one_letter_code
_entity_poly.pdbx_strand_id
1 'polypeptide(L)'
;MVRCGDNIPEGSYKTPGPTEIITIDGTHGIQINLLEEGKGMIQAGAFPIAFSLLVGAAIIFFILGTIGLERNKAWKKYMMRGVKFLVPVVLIIVAVMSFGMLAFQLNETGASAEAKEDAVEIINTISSHPFGGDTALSLPDYGDVQVTWGMGPGAYLLILSGILLIVSGALHLMAVKERE
;
A
#
# COMPACT_ATOMS: atom_id res chain seq x y z
N MET A 1 -0.79 -3.16 4.61
CA MET A 1 -1.71 -2.10 5.04
C MET A 1 -1.01 -0.79 4.74
N VAL A 2 -1.43 -0.03 3.73
CA VAL A 2 -0.94 1.33 3.48
C VAL A 2 -1.90 2.26 4.19
N ARG A 3 -1.40 3.22 4.96
CA ARG A 3 -2.24 4.20 5.66
C ARG A 3 -1.78 5.59 5.28
N CYS A 4 -2.71 6.49 5.07
CA CYS A 4 -2.48 7.89 4.79
C CYS A 4 -3.32 8.71 5.77
N GLY A 5 -2.71 9.64 6.48
CA GLY A 5 -3.42 10.47 7.44
C GLY A 5 -2.94 11.90 7.47
N ASP A 6 -3.86 12.77 7.89
CA ASP A 6 -3.72 14.22 7.91
C ASP A 6 -3.93 14.80 9.30
N ASN A 7 -3.20 15.88 9.60
CA ASN A 7 -3.40 16.69 10.79
C ASN A 7 -3.73 18.13 10.41
N ILE A 8 -4.92 18.60 10.83
CA ILE A 8 -5.45 19.92 10.54
C ILE A 8 -5.53 20.73 11.86
N PRO A 9 -4.60 21.68 12.10
CA PRO A 9 -4.46 22.34 13.40
C PRO A 9 -5.48 23.47 13.64
N GLU A 10 -6.02 24.08 12.59
CA GLU A 10 -6.86 25.28 12.65
C GLU A 10 -8.08 25.19 11.70
N GLY A 11 -9.12 26.01 11.91
CA GLY A 11 -10.35 26.03 11.09
C GLY A 11 -11.50 25.13 11.59
N SER A 12 -12.62 25.11 10.85
CA SER A 12 -13.83 24.32 11.20
C SER A 12 -13.65 22.80 11.07
N TYR A 13 -12.56 22.37 10.44
CA TYR A 13 -12.19 20.97 10.20
C TYR A 13 -11.09 20.46 11.14
N LYS A 14 -10.85 21.18 12.25
CA LYS A 14 -9.78 20.87 13.20
C LYS A 14 -9.84 19.41 13.66
N THR A 15 -8.73 18.71 13.49
CA THR A 15 -8.55 17.36 13.99
C THR A 15 -7.76 17.36 15.31
N PRO A 16 -8.12 16.53 16.31
CA PRO A 16 -7.34 16.42 17.54
C PRO A 16 -5.96 15.75 17.36
N GLY A 17 -5.68 15.21 16.16
CA GLY A 17 -4.42 14.61 15.76
C GLY A 17 -4.50 13.99 14.36
N PRO A 18 -3.47 13.26 13.93
CA PRO A 18 -3.42 12.60 12.62
C PRO A 18 -4.63 11.69 12.42
N THR A 19 -5.38 11.92 11.35
CA THR A 19 -6.65 11.25 11.04
C THR A 19 -6.55 10.55 9.69
N GLU A 20 -6.99 9.29 9.61
CA GLU A 20 -6.77 8.43 8.44
C GLU A 20 -7.77 8.72 7.29
N ILE A 21 -7.37 9.57 6.34
CA ILE A 21 -8.17 9.95 5.16
C ILE A 21 -8.20 8.82 4.12
N ILE A 22 -7.07 8.16 3.85
CA ILE A 22 -7.03 7.04 2.91
C ILE A 22 -6.40 5.84 3.59
N THR A 23 -7.13 4.74 3.66
CA THR A 23 -6.63 3.49 4.22
C THR A 23 -6.71 2.39 3.17
N ILE A 24 -5.64 1.60 3.09
CA ILE A 24 -5.58 0.38 2.30
C ILE A 24 -5.19 -0.74 3.24
N ASP A 25 -6.12 -1.62 3.56
CA ASP A 25 -5.87 -2.72 4.46
C ASP A 25 -6.22 -4.07 3.84
N GLY A 26 -5.86 -5.14 4.54
CA GLY A 26 -6.14 -6.49 4.06
C GLY A 26 -7.62 -6.89 4.16
N THR A 27 -8.38 -6.22 5.02
CA THR A 27 -9.67 -6.68 5.57
C THR A 27 -10.85 -5.94 4.95
N HIS A 28 -10.77 -4.63 4.87
CA HIS A 28 -11.72 -3.69 4.32
C HIS A 28 -11.29 -3.15 2.94
N GLY A 29 -10.06 -3.45 2.50
CA GLY A 29 -9.58 -3.05 1.19
C GLY A 29 -9.19 -1.58 1.16
N ILE A 30 -9.67 -0.83 0.18
CA ILE A 30 -9.38 0.60 0.04
C ILE A 30 -10.56 1.38 0.61
N GLN A 31 -10.30 2.31 1.52
CA GLN A 31 -11.29 3.24 2.04
C GLN A 31 -10.79 4.66 1.83
N ILE A 32 -11.70 5.52 1.39
CA ILE A 32 -11.50 6.95 1.24
C ILE A 32 -12.51 7.62 2.17
N ASN A 33 -11.99 8.29 3.19
CA ASN A 33 -12.75 9.05 4.16
C ASN A 33 -12.47 10.53 3.90
N LEU A 34 -13.51 11.34 3.85
CA LEU A 34 -13.43 12.79 3.74
C LEU A 34 -13.78 13.41 5.09
N LEU A 35 -13.24 14.60 5.35
CA LEU A 35 -13.60 15.41 6.52
C LEU A 35 -14.73 16.37 6.11
N GLU A 36 -15.86 16.35 6.82
CA GLU A 36 -16.98 17.27 6.57
C GLU A 36 -17.28 18.13 7.82
N GLU A 37 -17.57 19.42 7.60
CA GLU A 37 -17.74 20.42 8.65
C GLU A 37 -18.86 20.01 9.63
N GLY A 38 -18.56 20.01 10.92
CA GLY A 38 -19.52 19.69 11.99
C GLY A 38 -19.99 18.23 12.06
N LYS A 39 -19.62 17.38 11.09
CA LYS A 39 -19.96 15.94 11.05
C LYS A 39 -18.77 15.01 11.29
N GLY A 40 -17.54 15.52 11.15
CA GLY A 40 -16.32 14.74 11.31
C GLY A 40 -16.03 13.89 10.07
N MET A 41 -15.39 12.74 10.26
CA MET A 41 -14.99 11.83 9.18
C MET A 41 -16.21 11.13 8.56
N ILE A 42 -16.44 11.35 7.28
CA ILE A 42 -17.45 10.65 6.47
C ILE A 42 -16.77 9.75 5.45
N GLN A 43 -17.27 8.53 5.28
CA GLN A 43 -16.73 7.62 4.26
C GLN A 43 -17.27 8.01 2.89
N ALA A 44 -16.40 8.51 2.02
CA ALA A 44 -16.76 8.96 0.67
C ALA A 44 -16.73 7.81 -0.35
N GLY A 45 -15.89 6.81 -0.14
CA GLY A 45 -15.78 5.67 -1.03
C GLY A 45 -15.10 4.47 -0.39
N ALA A 46 -15.46 3.27 -0.86
CA ALA A 46 -14.84 2.02 -0.44
C ALA A 46 -14.74 1.03 -1.60
N PHE A 47 -13.56 0.45 -1.78
CA PHE A 47 -13.33 -0.68 -2.66
C PHE A 47 -12.98 -1.90 -1.81
N PRO A 48 -13.95 -2.80 -1.59
CA PRO A 48 -13.74 -4.00 -0.78
C PRO A 48 -12.90 -5.01 -1.55
N ILE A 49 -11.58 -4.79 -1.57
CA ILE A 49 -10.60 -5.71 -2.13
C ILE A 49 -9.95 -6.47 -0.97
N ALA A 50 -10.18 -7.78 -0.92
CA ALA A 50 -9.62 -8.65 0.11
C ALA A 50 -8.12 -8.92 -0.14
N PHE A 51 -7.27 -7.92 0.05
CA PHE A 51 -5.81 -8.08 -0.10
C PHE A 51 -5.26 -9.13 0.88
N SER A 52 -5.91 -9.34 2.04
CA SER A 52 -5.58 -10.43 2.97
C SER A 52 -5.69 -11.81 2.34
N LEU A 53 -6.67 -12.04 1.47
CA LEU A 53 -6.85 -13.31 0.77
C LEU A 53 -5.72 -13.54 -0.24
N LEU A 54 -5.36 -12.49 -1.01
CA LEU A 54 -4.26 -12.55 -1.97
C LEU A 54 -2.92 -12.85 -1.27
N VAL A 55 -2.63 -12.10 -0.20
CA VAL A 55 -1.42 -12.28 0.59
C VAL A 55 -1.41 -13.63 1.30
N GLY A 56 -2.53 -14.03 1.91
CA GLY A 56 -2.69 -15.30 2.60
C GLY A 56 -2.51 -16.49 1.65
N ALA A 57 -3.14 -16.46 0.48
CA ALA A 57 -2.96 -17.48 -0.55
C ALA A 57 -1.49 -17.56 -1.00
N ALA A 58 -0.84 -16.41 -1.24
CA ALA A 58 0.58 -16.38 -1.61
C ALA A 58 1.48 -17.00 -0.54
N ILE A 59 1.21 -16.74 0.74
CA ILE A 59 1.94 -17.35 1.86
C ILE A 59 1.70 -18.86 1.92
N ILE A 60 0.46 -19.32 1.79
CA ILE A 60 0.14 -20.75 1.80
C ILE A 60 0.83 -21.48 0.64
N PHE A 61 0.72 -20.96 -0.58
CA PHE A 61 1.41 -21.52 -1.75
C PHE A 61 2.93 -21.48 -1.60
N PHE A 62 3.47 -20.47 -0.93
CA PHE A 62 4.89 -20.39 -0.62
C PHE A 62 5.33 -21.50 0.34
N ILE A 63 4.58 -21.73 1.43
CA ILE A 63 4.87 -22.79 2.41
C ILE A 63 4.74 -24.17 1.74
N LEU A 64 3.62 -24.43 1.05
CA LEU A 64 3.40 -25.70 0.34
C LEU A 64 4.46 -25.95 -0.72
N GLY A 65 4.85 -24.89 -1.44
CA GLY A 65 5.96 -24.97 -2.39
C GLY A 65 7.27 -25.32 -1.71
N THR A 66 7.51 -24.87 -0.47
CA THR A 66 8.77 -25.10 0.25
C THR A 66 9.04 -26.58 0.56
N ILE A 67 7.99 -27.36 0.74
CA ILE A 67 8.06 -28.80 1.02
C ILE A 67 8.48 -29.57 -0.24
N GLY A 68 9.42 -30.53 -0.10
CA GLY A 68 9.82 -31.41 -1.21
C GLY A 68 10.83 -30.81 -2.20
N LEU A 69 11.63 -29.84 -1.77
CA LEU A 69 12.71 -29.28 -2.60
C LEU A 69 13.79 -30.33 -2.90
N GLU A 70 13.73 -30.92 -4.10
CA GLU A 70 14.84 -31.71 -4.63
C GLU A 70 16.10 -30.86 -4.76
N ARG A 71 17.25 -31.40 -4.32
CA ARG A 71 18.57 -30.74 -4.33
C ARG A 71 19.03 -30.30 -5.72
N ASN A 72 18.57 -30.97 -6.78
CA ASN A 72 19.01 -30.66 -8.13
C ASN A 72 18.38 -29.33 -8.61
N LYS A 73 19.21 -28.34 -8.92
CA LYS A 73 18.81 -26.96 -9.30
C LYS A 73 18.08 -26.16 -8.20
N ALA A 74 18.41 -26.39 -6.94
CA ALA A 74 17.84 -25.67 -5.79
C ALA A 74 17.94 -24.13 -5.92
N TRP A 75 19.06 -23.62 -6.47
CA TRP A 75 19.26 -22.18 -6.72
C TRP A 75 18.13 -21.54 -7.53
N LYS A 76 17.67 -22.19 -8.61
CA LYS A 76 16.60 -21.68 -9.49
C LYS A 76 15.26 -21.69 -8.76
N LYS A 77 15.01 -22.71 -7.93
CA LYS A 77 13.78 -22.83 -7.15
C LYS A 77 13.69 -21.74 -6.07
N TYR A 78 14.78 -21.47 -5.34
CA TYR A 78 14.82 -20.39 -4.34
C TYR A 78 14.61 -19.01 -4.97
N MET A 79 15.35 -18.70 -6.04
CA MET A 79 15.27 -17.41 -6.71
C MET A 79 13.87 -17.17 -7.31
N MET A 80 13.31 -18.17 -8.00
CA MET A 80 11.98 -18.05 -8.60
C MET A 80 10.86 -17.97 -7.56
N ARG A 81 11.06 -18.56 -6.37
CA ARG A 81 10.11 -18.41 -5.25
C ARG A 81 10.18 -17.05 -4.61
N GLY A 82 11.39 -16.51 -4.38
CA GLY A 82 11.55 -15.13 -3.92
C GLY A 82 10.83 -14.15 -4.83
N VAL A 83 11.00 -14.30 -6.16
CA VAL A 83 10.27 -13.48 -7.14
C VAL A 83 8.75 -13.68 -7.03
N LYS A 84 8.25 -14.91 -7.03
CA LYS A 84 6.80 -15.20 -6.89
C LYS A 84 6.21 -14.66 -5.59
N PHE A 85 6.99 -14.66 -4.52
CA PHE A 85 6.58 -14.15 -3.21
C PHE A 85 6.48 -12.63 -3.17
N LEU A 86 7.24 -11.92 -4.02
CA LEU A 86 7.16 -10.48 -4.17
C LEU A 86 6.00 -10.03 -5.08
N VAL A 87 5.47 -10.90 -5.94
CA VAL A 87 4.37 -10.56 -6.87
C VAL A 87 3.18 -9.90 -6.17
N PRO A 88 2.64 -10.41 -5.05
CA PRO A 88 1.50 -9.76 -4.37
C PRO A 88 1.84 -8.34 -3.90
N VAL A 89 3.06 -8.10 -3.42
CA VAL A 89 3.50 -6.78 -2.96
C VAL A 89 3.58 -5.82 -4.16
N VAL A 90 4.16 -6.27 -5.26
CA VAL A 90 4.25 -5.48 -6.50
C VAL A 90 2.85 -5.16 -7.03
N LEU A 91 1.92 -6.11 -7.01
CA LEU A 91 0.52 -5.87 -7.43
C LEU A 91 -0.16 -4.81 -6.56
N ILE A 92 0.08 -4.82 -5.24
CA ILE A 92 -0.45 -3.79 -4.33
C ILE A 92 0.15 -2.43 -4.68
N ILE A 93 1.47 -2.33 -4.90
CA ILE A 93 2.13 -1.07 -5.27
C ILE A 93 1.55 -0.53 -6.59
N VAL A 94 1.41 -1.39 -7.60
CA VAL A 94 0.80 -1.01 -8.89
C VAL A 94 -0.64 -0.54 -8.70
N ALA A 95 -1.40 -1.17 -7.80
CA ALA A 95 -2.75 -0.71 -7.45
C ALA A 95 -2.72 0.70 -6.85
N VAL A 96 -1.80 1.00 -5.91
CA VAL A 96 -1.63 2.35 -5.34
C VAL A 96 -1.23 3.37 -6.41
N MET A 97 -0.31 3.02 -7.31
CA MET A 97 0.07 3.89 -8.44
C MET A 97 -1.10 4.17 -9.38
N SER A 98 -2.08 3.27 -9.42
CA SER A 98 -3.28 3.40 -10.24
C SER A 98 -4.38 4.23 -9.57
N PHE A 99 -4.17 4.73 -8.34
CA PHE A 99 -5.20 5.47 -7.59
C PHE A 99 -5.60 6.79 -8.25
N GLY A 100 -4.71 7.43 -9.02
CA GLY A 100 -5.07 8.60 -9.82
C GLY A 100 -6.27 8.34 -10.75
N MET A 101 -6.50 7.09 -11.17
CA MET A 101 -7.68 6.72 -11.97
C MET A 101 -8.97 6.64 -11.16
N LEU A 102 -8.90 6.49 -9.83
CA LEU A 102 -10.05 6.46 -8.94
C LEU A 102 -10.60 7.85 -8.64
N ALA A 103 -9.88 8.93 -8.98
CA ALA A 103 -10.35 10.31 -8.90
C ALA A 103 -11.71 10.52 -9.59
N PHE A 104 -11.98 9.79 -10.67
CA PHE A 104 -13.27 9.85 -11.36
C PHE A 104 -14.45 9.43 -10.46
N GLN A 105 -14.26 8.49 -9.55
CA GLN A 105 -15.34 8.04 -8.65
C GLN A 105 -15.70 9.09 -7.59
N LEU A 106 -14.79 10.01 -7.26
CA LEU A 106 -15.12 11.12 -6.36
C LEU A 106 -16.21 12.02 -6.97
N ASN A 107 -16.34 12.09 -8.30
CA ASN A 107 -17.40 12.86 -8.94
C ASN A 107 -18.81 12.34 -8.63
N GLU A 108 -18.96 11.03 -8.41
CA GLU A 108 -20.24 10.40 -8.06
C GLU A 108 -20.61 10.54 -6.57
N THR A 109 -19.71 11.10 -5.76
CA THR A 109 -19.98 11.37 -4.34
C THR A 109 -20.77 12.66 -4.16
N GLY A 110 -21.61 12.72 -3.12
CA GLY A 110 -22.36 13.93 -2.74
C GLY A 110 -21.52 15.03 -2.08
N ALA A 111 -20.19 14.91 -2.09
CA ALA A 111 -19.26 15.90 -1.53
C ALA A 111 -19.25 17.20 -2.35
N SER A 112 -18.81 18.30 -1.73
CA SER A 112 -18.63 19.59 -2.41
C SER A 112 -17.56 19.51 -3.51
N ALA A 113 -17.55 20.47 -4.44
CA ALA A 113 -16.56 20.51 -5.51
C ALA A 113 -15.14 20.73 -4.95
N GLU A 114 -15.00 21.56 -3.92
CA GLU A 114 -13.71 21.85 -3.30
C GLU A 114 -13.13 20.60 -2.61
N ALA A 115 -13.93 19.87 -1.81
CA ALA A 115 -13.48 18.66 -1.12
C ALA A 115 -13.05 17.54 -2.08
N LYS A 116 -13.59 17.53 -3.31
CA LYS A 116 -13.17 16.59 -4.35
C LYS A 116 -11.81 16.96 -4.93
N GLU A 117 -11.55 18.24 -5.19
CA GLU A 117 -10.28 18.72 -5.73
C GLU A 117 -9.13 18.44 -4.75
N ASP A 118 -9.36 18.69 -3.48
CA ASP A 118 -8.44 18.41 -2.37
C ASP A 118 -8.10 16.92 -2.25
N ALA A 119 -9.13 16.06 -2.32
CA ALA A 119 -8.92 14.61 -2.31
C ALA A 119 -8.13 14.12 -3.55
N VAL A 120 -8.32 14.76 -4.71
CA VAL A 120 -7.56 14.45 -5.93
C VAL A 120 -6.10 14.81 -5.78
N GLU A 121 -5.78 15.96 -5.16
CA GLU A 121 -4.40 16.36 -4.90
C GLU A 121 -3.66 15.38 -3.96
N ILE A 122 -4.33 14.97 -2.88
CA ILE A 122 -3.80 13.96 -1.95
C ILE A 122 -3.57 12.62 -2.67
N ILE A 123 -4.54 12.15 -3.45
CA ILE A 123 -4.43 10.90 -4.22
C ILE A 123 -3.27 10.95 -5.24
N ASN A 124 -3.12 12.06 -5.95
CA ASN A 124 -2.03 12.25 -6.90
C ASN A 124 -0.67 12.24 -6.21
N THR A 125 -0.58 12.86 -5.04
CA THR A 125 0.65 12.85 -4.23
C THR A 125 1.02 11.44 -3.80
N ILE A 126 0.09 10.69 -3.22
CA ILE A 126 0.32 9.31 -2.77
C ILE A 126 0.69 8.38 -3.93
N SER A 127 -0.02 8.49 -5.07
CA SER A 127 0.22 7.63 -6.23
C SER A 127 1.59 7.87 -6.88
N SER A 128 2.13 9.09 -6.79
CA SER A 128 3.48 9.41 -7.26
C SER A 128 4.60 8.86 -6.38
N HIS A 129 4.31 8.59 -5.09
CA HIS A 129 5.28 8.12 -4.09
C HIS A 129 4.72 6.93 -3.28
N PRO A 130 4.41 5.78 -3.91
CA PRO A 130 3.57 4.72 -3.33
C PRO A 130 4.18 3.96 -2.14
N PHE A 131 5.47 4.14 -1.86
CA PHE A 131 6.17 3.44 -0.77
C PHE A 131 6.03 4.14 0.60
N GLY A 132 5.73 5.44 0.60
CA GLY A 132 5.59 6.27 1.79
C GLY A 132 6.17 7.68 1.60
N GLY A 133 5.73 8.60 2.43
CA GLY A 133 6.13 9.99 2.40
C GLY A 133 5.45 10.83 3.47
N ASP A 134 5.94 12.06 3.62
CA ASP A 134 5.37 13.12 4.45
C ASP A 134 5.40 14.39 3.60
N THR A 135 4.25 15.02 3.38
CA THR A 135 4.17 16.32 2.69
C THR A 135 3.21 17.25 3.42
N ALA A 136 3.53 18.54 3.42
CA ALA A 136 2.57 19.57 3.75
C ALA A 136 1.85 19.98 2.45
N LEU A 137 0.52 19.95 2.45
CA LEU A 137 -0.33 20.50 1.39
C LEU A 137 -1.08 21.70 1.95
N SER A 138 -1.09 22.81 1.21
CA SER A 138 -1.82 24.01 1.58
C SER A 138 -3.16 23.98 0.87
N LEU A 139 -4.21 23.60 1.60
CA LEU A 139 -5.55 23.41 1.06
C LEU A 139 -6.39 24.66 1.36
N PRO A 140 -7.15 25.19 0.38
CA PRO A 140 -7.83 26.49 0.51
C PRO A 140 -8.75 26.61 1.72
N ASP A 141 -9.47 25.53 2.07
CA ASP A 141 -10.45 25.50 3.16
C ASP A 141 -9.90 24.91 4.49
N TYR A 142 -8.77 24.21 4.43
CA TYR A 142 -8.21 23.45 5.55
C TYR A 142 -6.89 24.03 6.09
N GLY A 143 -6.26 24.97 5.37
CA GLY A 143 -4.94 25.51 5.72
C GLY A 143 -3.81 24.53 5.38
N ASP A 144 -2.68 24.67 6.07
CA ASP A 144 -1.54 23.76 5.89
C ASP A 144 -1.83 22.42 6.59
N VAL A 145 -1.97 21.36 5.80
CA VAL A 145 -2.28 20.01 6.24
C VAL A 145 -1.07 19.10 6.03
N GLN A 146 -0.72 18.32 7.05
CA GLN A 146 0.38 17.34 6.99
C GLN A 146 -0.10 15.95 6.59
N VAL A 147 0.19 15.55 5.36
CA VAL A 147 -0.12 14.24 4.79
C VAL A 147 1.04 13.28 5.03
N THR A 148 0.79 12.25 5.83
CA THR A 148 1.75 11.17 6.07
C THR A 148 1.20 9.85 5.54
N TRP A 149 1.98 9.12 4.75
CA TRP A 149 1.61 7.78 4.32
C TRP A 149 2.77 6.80 4.32
N GLY A 150 2.44 5.52 4.34
CA GLY A 150 3.45 4.47 4.28
C GLY A 150 2.90 3.07 4.33
N MET A 151 3.79 2.11 4.12
CA MET A 151 3.48 0.70 4.22
C MET A 151 3.51 0.24 5.68
N GLY A 152 2.61 -0.66 6.04
CA GLY A 152 2.58 -1.30 7.34
C GLY A 152 3.69 -2.35 7.50
N PRO A 153 4.00 -2.76 8.74
CA PRO A 153 5.11 -3.66 9.06
C PRO A 153 5.08 -4.99 8.29
N GLY A 154 3.89 -5.55 8.07
CA GLY A 154 3.75 -6.80 7.31
C GLY A 154 4.26 -6.71 5.87
N ALA A 155 4.10 -5.56 5.20
CA ALA A 155 4.61 -5.38 3.84
C ALA A 155 6.15 -5.37 3.82
N TYR A 156 6.78 -4.70 4.78
CA TYR A 156 8.24 -4.73 4.92
C TYR A 156 8.77 -6.14 5.17
N LEU A 157 8.09 -6.93 6.01
CA LEU A 157 8.46 -8.33 6.28
C LEU A 157 8.36 -9.21 5.02
N LEU A 158 7.32 -9.02 4.21
CA LEU A 158 7.17 -9.74 2.95
C LEU A 158 8.27 -9.39 1.94
N ILE A 159 8.58 -8.10 1.80
CA ILE A 159 9.66 -7.61 0.93
C ILE A 159 11.00 -8.20 1.38
N LEU A 160 11.32 -8.07 2.66
CA LEU A 160 12.56 -8.58 3.24
C LEU A 160 12.70 -10.09 3.01
N SER A 161 11.63 -10.85 3.24
CA SER A 161 11.61 -12.30 3.02
C SER A 161 11.88 -12.66 1.55
N GLY A 162 11.26 -11.94 0.61
CA GLY A 162 11.50 -12.13 -0.82
C GLY A 162 12.96 -11.87 -1.21
N ILE A 163 13.55 -10.79 -0.69
CA ILE A 163 14.97 -10.46 -0.90
C ILE A 163 15.88 -11.58 -0.36
N LEU A 164 15.65 -12.03 0.88
CA LEU A 164 16.44 -13.10 1.49
C LEU A 164 16.41 -14.40 0.67
N LEU A 165 15.27 -14.75 0.09
CA LEU A 165 15.14 -15.92 -0.78
C LEU A 165 15.92 -15.77 -2.10
N ILE A 166 15.92 -14.57 -2.68
CA ILE A 166 16.69 -14.27 -3.90
C ILE A 166 18.19 -14.37 -3.60
N VAL A 167 18.64 -13.76 -2.50
CA VAL A 167 20.03 -13.83 -2.04
C VAL A 167 20.44 -15.28 -1.75
N SER A 168 19.59 -16.04 -1.07
CA SER A 168 19.83 -17.47 -0.82
C SER A 168 19.98 -18.26 -2.12
N GLY A 169 19.16 -17.96 -3.13
CA GLY A 169 19.29 -18.56 -4.46
C GLY A 169 20.61 -18.22 -5.14
N ALA A 170 21.03 -16.95 -5.07
CA ALA A 170 22.29 -16.48 -5.65
C ALA A 170 23.52 -17.12 -4.99
N LEU A 171 23.56 -17.19 -3.66
CA LEU A 171 24.63 -17.86 -2.91
C LEU A 171 24.74 -19.34 -3.29
N HIS A 172 23.61 -20.02 -3.43
CA HIS A 172 23.59 -21.43 -3.82
C HIS A 172 24.07 -21.65 -5.27
N LEU A 173 23.88 -20.67 -6.16
CA LEU A 173 24.43 -20.71 -7.52
C LEU A 173 25.96 -20.56 -7.50
N MET A 174 26.49 -19.61 -6.73
CA MET A 174 27.94 -19.41 -6.60
C MET A 174 28.63 -20.66 -6.06
N ALA A 175 28.08 -21.26 -5.00
CA ALA A 175 28.62 -22.46 -4.38
C ALA A 175 28.55 -23.73 -5.27
N VAL A 176 27.70 -23.74 -6.30
CA VAL A 176 27.67 -24.80 -7.32
C VAL A 176 28.75 -24.52 -8.37
N LYS A 177 28.86 -23.28 -8.83
CA LYS A 177 29.86 -22.87 -9.83
C LYS A 177 31.30 -23.08 -9.36
N GLU A 178 31.61 -22.91 -8.07
CA GLU A 178 32.96 -23.16 -7.52
C GLU A 178 33.37 -24.65 -7.45
N ARG A 179 32.41 -25.59 -7.61
CA ARG A 179 32.69 -27.03 -7.56
C ARG A 179 32.83 -27.69 -8.94
N GLU A 180 32.56 -26.93 -10.00
CA GLU A 180 32.74 -27.34 -11.40
C GLU A 180 34.07 -26.80 -11.94
#